data_AF-A0A2M7JDG5-F1
#
_entry.id   AF-A0A2M7JDG5-F1
#
_cell.length_a   1.000
_cell.length_b   1.000
_cell.length_c   1.000
_cell.angle_alpha   90.00
_cell.angle_beta   90.00
_cell.angle_gamma   90.00
#
_symmetry.space_group_name_H-M   'P 1'
#
loop_
_entity.id
_entity.type
_entity.pdbx_description
1 polymer ?
#
loop_
_entity_poly.entity_id
_entity_poly.type
_entity_poly.pdbx_seq_one_letter_code
_entity_poly.pdbx_strand_id
1 'polypeptide(L)'
;MHWSEIRIAYPDQWLIIEALESYTMPDGRRQLGHLAVVEMCSDGSMAMQRYRQLHQQYPFREFYFVHTSRGEIDILEREWLGIRRSHAAFAER
;
A
#
# COMPACT_ATOMS: atom_id res chain seq x y z
N MET A 1 -10.84 -7.67 -4.85
CA MET A 1 -11.47 -6.62 -5.67
C MET A 1 -10.41 -6.02 -6.59
N HIS A 2 -10.80 -5.60 -7.78
CA HIS A 2 -9.98 -4.75 -8.64
C HIS A 2 -10.07 -3.29 -8.19
N TRP A 3 -9.11 -2.46 -8.60
CA TRP A 3 -9.06 -1.04 -8.22
C TRP A 3 -10.31 -0.26 -8.64
N SER A 4 -10.83 -0.54 -9.84
CA SER A 4 -12.07 0.06 -10.36
C SER A 4 -13.26 -0.18 -9.44
N GLU A 5 -13.40 -1.40 -8.90
CA GLU A 5 -14.47 -1.77 -7.98
C GLU A 5 -14.34 -1.06 -6.63
N ILE A 6 -13.10 -0.95 -6.12
CA ILE A 6 -12.82 -0.25 -4.86
C ILE A 6 -13.20 1.23 -4.97
N ARG A 7 -12.89 1.89 -6.09
CA ARG A 7 -13.25 3.30 -6.30
C ARG A 7 -14.76 3.54 -6.30
N ILE A 8 -15.54 2.58 -6.79
CA ILE A 8 -17.01 2.64 -6.78
C ILE A 8 -17.55 2.43 -5.36
N ALA A 9 -17.00 1.46 -4.63
CA ALA A 9 -17.44 1.13 -3.28
C ALA A 9 -17.04 2.17 -2.21
N TYR A 10 -15.91 2.86 -2.42
CA TYR A 10 -15.32 3.81 -1.47
C TYR A 10 -14.94 5.12 -2.15
N PRO A 11 -15.89 5.95 -2.62
CA PRO A 11 -15.59 7.19 -3.31
C PRO A 11 -14.94 8.23 -2.38
N ASP A 12 -13.95 8.97 -2.88
CA ASP A 12 -13.27 10.09 -2.21
C ASP A 12 -12.73 9.77 -0.80
N GLN A 13 -12.09 8.62 -0.66
CA GLN A 13 -11.71 8.03 0.63
C GLN A 13 -10.23 7.66 0.66
N TRP A 14 -9.57 7.93 1.80
CA TRP A 14 -8.27 7.33 2.11
C TRP A 14 -8.44 5.90 2.59
N LEU A 15 -7.69 4.97 2.00
CA LEU A 15 -7.74 3.54 2.30
C LEU A 15 -6.35 2.98 2.57
N ILE A 16 -6.29 1.98 3.46
CA ILE A 16 -5.24 0.97 3.45
C ILE A 16 -5.74 -0.19 2.61
N ILE A 17 -4.95 -0.55 1.61
CA ILE A 17 -5.18 -1.74 0.78
C ILE A 17 -4.03 -2.71 0.94
N GLU A 18 -4.33 -3.98 0.77
CA GLU A 18 -3.36 -5.05 0.63
C GLU A 18 -3.39 -5.57 -0.80
N ALA A 19 -2.22 -5.75 -1.39
CA ALA A 19 -2.07 -6.46 -2.65
C ALA A 19 -2.04 -7.96 -2.36
N LEU A 20 -3.13 -8.65 -2.75
CA LEU A 20 -3.21 -10.11 -2.68
C LEU A 20 -2.55 -10.76 -3.90
N GLU A 21 -2.62 -10.09 -5.05
CA GLU A 21 -1.94 -10.47 -6.27
C GLU A 21 -1.32 -9.23 -6.92
N SER A 22 -0.02 -9.27 -7.17
CA SER A 22 0.74 -8.18 -7.77
C SER A 22 1.91 -8.71 -8.59
N TYR A 23 2.33 -7.94 -9.59
CA TYR A 23 3.52 -8.27 -10.38
C TYR A 23 4.21 -6.99 -10.87
N THR A 24 5.52 -7.07 -11.06
CA THR A 24 6.32 -5.96 -11.56
C THR A 24 6.39 -6.02 -13.08
N MET A 25 6.03 -4.91 -13.73
CA MET A 25 6.13 -4.73 -15.17
C MET A 25 7.58 -4.48 -15.59
N PRO A 26 7.96 -4.74 -16.86
CA PRO A 26 9.32 -4.52 -17.35
C PRO A 26 9.84 -3.08 -17.19
N ASP A 27 8.95 -2.10 -17.08
CA ASP A 27 9.28 -0.69 -16.84
C ASP A 27 9.42 -0.32 -15.35
N GLY A 28 9.35 -1.31 -14.46
CA GLY A 28 9.47 -1.13 -13.01
C GLY A 28 8.18 -0.74 -12.30
N ARG A 29 7.05 -0.63 -13.00
CA ARG A 29 5.75 -0.38 -12.35
C ARG A 29 5.21 -1.63 -11.67
N ARG A 30 4.68 -1.48 -10.45
CA ARG A 30 3.99 -2.54 -9.72
C ARG A 30 2.52 -2.56 -10.13
N GLN A 31 2.13 -3.55 -10.91
CA GLN A 31 0.74 -3.78 -11.28
C GLN A 31 0.04 -4.54 -10.15
N LEU A 32 -1.04 -3.96 -9.62
CA LEU A 32 -1.88 -4.62 -8.62
C LEU A 32 -3.06 -5.29 -9.32
N GLY A 33 -3.17 -6.62 -9.20
CA GLY A 33 -4.21 -7.43 -9.80
C GLY A 33 -5.44 -7.53 -8.89
N HIS A 34 -5.24 -8.15 -7.73
CA HIS A 34 -6.29 -8.36 -6.73
C HIS A 34 -5.95 -7.65 -5.41
N LEU A 35 -6.91 -6.88 -4.92
CA LEU A 35 -6.78 -6.04 -3.73
C LEU A 35 -7.81 -6.42 -2.66
N ALA A 36 -7.40 -6.28 -1.40
CA ALA A 36 -8.29 -6.24 -0.25
C ALA A 36 -8.26 -4.84 0.39
N VAL A 37 -9.43 -4.30 0.76
CA VAL A 37 -9.52 -3.09 1.58
C VAL A 37 -9.38 -3.51 3.04
N VAL A 38 -8.33 -3.03 3.70
CA VAL A 38 -8.00 -3.38 5.08
C VAL A 38 -8.61 -2.38 6.06
N GLU A 39 -8.52 -1.09 5.75
CA GLU A 39 -8.96 -0.03 6.65
C GLU A 39 -9.36 1.23 5.88
N MET A 40 -10.36 1.96 6.36
CA MET A 40 -10.70 3.31 5.91
C MET A 40 -10.09 4.34 6.85
N CYS A 41 -9.47 5.38 6.31
CA CYS A 41 -8.83 6.44 7.08
C CYS A 41 -9.46 7.81 6.81
N SER A 42 -9.62 8.64 7.82
CA SER A 42 -10.14 10.01 7.69
C SER A 42 -9.30 10.88 6.76
N ASP A 43 -7.98 10.71 6.79
CA ASP A 43 -7.03 11.53 6.04
C ASP A 43 -5.73 10.77 5.74
N GLY A 44 -4.87 11.37 4.92
CA GLY A 44 -3.61 10.79 4.50
C GLY A 44 -2.57 10.64 5.62
N SER A 45 -2.64 11.47 6.66
CA SER A 45 -1.73 11.37 7.81
C SER A 45 -2.04 10.12 8.62
N MET A 46 -3.33 9.89 8.91
CA MET A 46 -3.77 8.66 9.56
C MET A 46 -3.48 7.44 8.69
N ALA A 47 -3.73 7.51 7.37
CA ALA A 47 -3.39 6.41 6.46
C ALA A 47 -1.89 6.06 6.49
N MET A 48 -1.00 7.06 6.47
CA MET A 48 0.44 6.81 6.58
C MET A 48 0.82 6.20 7.95
N GLN A 49 0.21 6.65 9.04
CA GLN A 49 0.46 6.10 10.38
C GLN A 49 0.03 4.62 10.45
N ARG A 50 -1.17 4.31 9.98
CA ARG A 50 -1.73 2.93 9.98
C ARG A 50 -0.92 2.00 9.08
N TYR A 51 -0.53 2.48 7.90
CA TYR A 51 0.38 1.78 7.00
C TYR A 51 1.67 1.35 7.71
N ARG A 52 2.32 2.25 8.46
CA ARG A 52 3.57 1.94 9.20
C ARG A 52 3.36 0.88 10.26
N GLN A 53 2.26 0.97 11.02
CA GLN A 53 1.92 0.00 12.06
C GLN A 53 1.69 -1.40 11.47
N LEU A 54 0.92 -1.48 10.38
CA LEU A 54 0.66 -2.74 9.68
C LEU A 54 1.93 -3.35 9.08
N HIS A 55 2.80 -2.53 8.48
CA HIS A 55 4.10 -3.01 7.97
C HIS A 55 5.02 -3.52 9.08
N GLN A 56 4.99 -2.90 10.26
CA GLN A 56 5.78 -3.37 11.40
C GLN A 56 5.23 -4.70 11.94
N GLN A 57 3.91 -4.82 12.03
CA GLN A 57 3.26 -6.03 12.55
C GLN A 57 3.31 -7.20 11.56
N TYR A 58 3.24 -6.92 10.25
CA TYR A 58 3.20 -7.92 9.19
C TYR A 58 4.19 -7.57 8.05
N PRO A 59 5.51 -7.72 8.29
CA PRO A 59 6.55 -7.23 7.38
C PRO A 59 6.60 -7.95 6.02
N PHE A 60 5.99 -9.13 5.91
CA PHE A 60 5.94 -9.90 4.67
C PHE A 60 4.68 -9.65 3.84
N ARG A 61 3.74 -8.85 4.33
CA ARG A 61 2.50 -8.51 3.61
C ARG A 61 2.69 -7.19 2.86
N GLU A 62 2.10 -7.13 1.67
CA GLU A 62 2.26 -6.00 0.76
C GLU A 62 1.10 -5.01 0.94
N PHE A 63 1.28 -4.01 1.80
CA PHE A 63 0.29 -2.94 1.99
C PHE A 63 0.62 -1.69 1.19
N TYR A 64 -0.43 -0.93 0.86
CA TYR A 64 -0.35 0.42 0.30
C TYR A 64 -1.37 1.33 0.99
N PHE A 65 -1.07 2.62 1.06
CA PHE A 65 -2.07 3.64 1.40
C PHE A 65 -2.37 4.47 0.17
N VAL A 66 -3.65 4.63 -0.15
CA VAL A 66 -4.12 5.25 -1.40
C VAL A 66 -5.32 6.13 -1.14
N HIS A 67 -5.58 7.04 -2.08
CA HIS A 67 -6.81 7.81 -2.12
C HIS A 67 -7.61 7.45 -3.38
N THR A 68 -8.90 7.15 -3.22
CA THR A 68 -9.75 6.64 -4.31
C THR A 68 -10.14 7.67 -5.37
N SER A 69 -9.84 8.96 -5.13
CA SER A 69 -9.92 9.98 -6.19
C SER A 69 -8.93 9.75 -7.33
N ARG A 70 -7.86 8.96 -7.12
CA ARG A 70 -6.89 8.60 -8.16
C ARG A 70 -7.49 7.59 -9.14
N GLY A 71 -7.49 7.93 -10.42
CA GLY A 71 -8.01 7.06 -11.48
C GLY A 71 -7.30 5.72 -11.56
N GLU A 72 -5.97 5.76 -11.41
CA GLU A 72 -5.08 4.60 -11.49
C GLU A 72 -4.11 4.61 -10.30
N ILE A 73 -3.62 3.42 -9.96
CA ILE A 73 -2.53 3.25 -9.00
C ILE A 73 -1.23 3.23 -9.79
N ASP A 74 -0.38 4.23 -9.59
CA ASP A 74 0.94 4.32 -10.19
C ASP A 74 2.02 4.14 -9.10
N ILE A 75 2.51 2.91 -8.96
CA ILE A 75 3.54 2.54 -8.00
C ILE A 75 4.78 2.13 -8.79
N LEU A 76 5.88 2.87 -8.60
CA LEU A 76 7.18 2.53 -9.16
C LEU A 76 8.01 1.77 -8.12
N GLU A 77 8.43 0.56 -8.45
CA GLU A 77 9.42 -0.14 -7.67
C GLU A 77 10.78 0.51 -7.88
N ARG A 78 11.40 0.91 -6.76
CA ARG A 78 12.78 1.41 -6.77
C ARG A 78 13.64 0.38 -6.07
N GLU A 79 14.43 -0.34 -6.83
CA GLU A 79 15.54 -1.12 -6.28
C GLU A 79 16.51 -0.18 -5.57
N TRP A 80 16.87 -0.53 -4.34
CA TRP A 80 17.75 0.28 -3.54
C TRP A 80 19.04 -0.49 -3.26
N LEU A 81 20.13 -0.03 -3.86
CA LEU A 81 21.45 -0.67 -3.85
C LEU A 81 22.30 -0.21 -2.65
N GLY A 82 21.85 -0.45 -1.42
CA GLY A 82 22.61 -0.10 -0.20
C GLY A 82 22.20 -0.94 1.03
N ILE A 83 22.60 -0.51 2.24
CA ILE A 83 22.15 -1.10 3.52
C ILE A 83 21.03 -0.26 4.18
N ARG A 84 19.78 -0.75 4.18
CA ARG A 84 18.68 -0.09 4.91
C ARG A 84 18.69 -0.71 6.30
N ARG A 85 18.88 0.11 7.34
CA ARG A 85 18.44 -0.30 8.67
C ARG A 85 16.90 -0.37 8.60
N SER A 86 16.37 -1.59 8.63
CA SER A 86 14.93 -1.83 8.64
C SER A 86 14.32 -1.03 9.79
N HIS A 87 13.40 -0.10 9.53
CA HIS A 87 12.63 0.53 10.60
C HIS A 87 11.79 -0.50 11.39
N ALA A 88 11.56 -1.68 10.81
CA ALA A 88 10.94 -2.81 11.49
C ALA A 88 11.82 -3.45 12.59
N ALA A 89 13.14 -3.26 12.56
CA ALA A 89 14.07 -3.89 13.51
C ALA A 89 14.23 -3.11 14.84
N PHE A 90 13.62 -1.93 14.96
CA PHE A 90 13.63 -1.13 16.19
C PHE A 90 12.22 -1.00 16.76
N ALA A 91 11.62 -2.12 17.13
CA ALA A 91 10.62 -2.17 18.20
C ALA A 91 11.13 -3.14 19.26
N GLU A 92 12.23 -2.78 19.93
CA GLU A 92 12.63 -3.31 21.22
C GLU A 92 13.84 -2.51 21.74
N ARG A 93 13.55 -1.47 22.53
CA ARG A 93 14.35 -1.10 23.70
C ARG A 93 13.58 -0.16 24.62
#